data_AF-A0AAD5LUU8-F1
#
_entry.id   AF-A0AAD5LUU8-F1
#
_cell.length_a   1.000
_cell.length_b   1.000
_cell.length_c   1.000
_cell.angle_alpha   90.00
_cell.angle_beta   90.00
_cell.angle_gamma   90.00
#
_symmetry.space_group_name_H-M   'P 1'
#
loop_
_entity.id
_entity.type
_entity.pdbx_description
1 polymer ?
#
loop_
_entity_poly.entity_id
_entity_poly.type
_entity_poly.pdbx_seq_one_letter_code
_entity_poly.pdbx_strand_id
1 'polypeptide(L)'
;MYNQSIKHFLIKRTVKKRLFWVYGFAFKTISDLIQYHLRNVEPLCDEEVFIEKPCPKQGWQLNPEQIEPIEKIGEGAFGEVYKGLLQVTSSTDFDSTTSSSALYSS
;
A
#
# COMPACT_ATOMS: atom_id res chain seq x y z
N MET A 1 11.65 -10.00 22.04
CA MET A 1 11.11 -10.95 21.05
C MET A 1 9.82 -10.37 20.50
N TYR A 2 9.80 -9.96 19.23
CA TYR A 2 8.55 -9.50 18.62
C TYR A 2 7.62 -10.71 18.44
N ASN A 3 6.40 -10.59 18.93
CA ASN A 3 5.37 -11.61 18.80
C ASN A 3 5.10 -11.83 17.30
N GLN A 4 5.40 -13.02 16.77
CA GLN A 4 5.30 -13.33 15.33
C GLN A 4 3.85 -13.51 14.83
N SER A 5 2.86 -13.28 15.69
CA SER A 5 1.45 -13.40 15.35
C SER A 5 0.93 -12.16 14.61
N ILE A 6 0.32 -12.36 13.45
CA ILE A 6 -0.43 -11.30 12.76
C ILE A 6 -1.72 -11.03 13.55
N LYS A 7 -1.97 -9.75 13.88
CA LYS A 7 -3.23 -9.30 14.49
C LYS A 7 -4.09 -8.58 13.45
N HIS A 8 -5.34 -9.01 13.30
CA HIS A 8 -6.31 -8.39 12.40
C HIS A 8 -7.29 -7.53 13.20
N PHE A 9 -7.39 -6.24 12.84
CA PHE A 9 -8.32 -5.30 13.44
C PHE A 9 -9.41 -4.90 12.44
N LEU A 10 -10.67 -4.97 12.86
CA LEU A 10 -11.79 -4.48 12.06
C LEU A 10 -11.98 -2.98 12.29
N ILE A 11 -11.78 -2.18 11.25
CA ILE A 11 -12.12 -0.75 11.27
C ILE A 11 -13.64 -0.60 11.13
N LYS A 12 -14.30 -0.11 12.17
CA LYS A 12 -15.75 0.09 12.22
C LYS A 12 -16.12 1.48 11.73
N ARG A 13 -17.33 1.64 11.18
CA ARG A 13 -17.88 2.95 10.80
C ARG A 13 -19.19 3.22 11.53
N THR A 14 -19.28 4.39 12.17
CA THR A 14 -20.52 4.83 12.84
C THR A 14 -21.59 5.22 11.81
N VAL A 15 -22.86 4.95 12.11
CA VAL A 15 -23.97 5.22 11.17
C VAL A 15 -24.28 6.72 11.07
N LYS A 16 -24.40 7.40 12.22
CA LYS A 16 -24.85 8.80 12.28
C LYS A 16 -23.80 9.80 11.80
N LYS A 17 -22.59 9.75 12.38
CA LYS A 17 -21.51 10.70 12.09
C LYS A 17 -20.56 10.23 10.99
N ARG A 18 -20.72 9.00 10.48
CA ARG A 18 -19.87 8.38 9.45
C ARG A 18 -18.37 8.37 9.80
N LEU A 19 -18.05 8.33 11.09
CA LEU A 19 -16.67 8.28 11.60
C LEU A 19 -16.15 6.84 11.65
N PHE A 20 -14.86 6.67 11.37
CA PHE A 20 -14.10 5.43 11.44
C PHE A 20 -13.41 5.28 12.78
N TRP A 21 -13.41 4.09 13.37
CA TRP A 21 -12.77 3.82 14.66
C TRP A 21 -12.39 2.34 14.81
N VAL A 22 -11.43 2.08 15.71
CA VAL A 22 -11.05 0.73 16.16
C VAL A 22 -11.25 0.62 17.67
N TYR A 23 -10.63 1.52 18.42
CA TYR A 23 -10.64 1.56 19.89
C TYR A 23 -10.47 3.00 20.38
N GLY A 24 -11.29 3.42 21.35
CA GLY A 24 -11.25 4.74 22.01
C GLY A 24 -11.64 5.96 21.16
N PHE A 25 -11.07 6.10 19.95
CA PHE A 25 -11.10 7.33 19.16
C PHE A 25 -11.70 7.12 17.76
N ALA A 26 -12.43 8.13 17.27
CA ALA A 26 -13.13 8.09 15.99
C ALA A 26 -12.80 9.29 15.08
N PHE A 27 -12.60 9.03 13.78
CA PHE A 27 -12.04 9.97 12.82
C PHE A 27 -12.86 10.05 11.52
N LYS A 28 -12.70 11.13 10.75
CA LYS A 28 -13.43 11.32 9.49
C LYS A 28 -12.89 10.43 8.36
N THR A 29 -11.60 10.15 8.35
CA THR A 29 -10.95 9.27 7.37
C THR A 29 -10.13 8.19 8.06
N ILE A 30 -9.86 7.09 7.35
CA ILE A 30 -8.94 6.05 7.83
C ILE A 30 -7.52 6.62 7.95
N SER A 31 -7.11 7.52 7.05
CA SER A 31 -5.80 8.17 7.12
C SER A 31 -5.61 8.93 8.44
N ASP A 32 -6.61 9.71 8.86
CA ASP A 32 -6.56 10.44 10.15
C ASP A 32 -6.47 9.49 11.34
N LEU A 33 -7.20 8.37 11.31
CA LEU A 33 -7.14 7.34 12.35
C LEU A 33 -5.73 6.79 12.48
N ILE A 34 -5.12 6.37 11.36
CA ILE A 34 -3.76 5.81 11.35
C ILE A 34 -2.74 6.86 11.78
N GLN A 35 -2.83 8.10 11.28
CA GLN A 35 -1.92 9.18 11.66
C GLN A 35 -2.01 9.52 13.15
N TYR A 36 -3.20 9.51 13.75
CA TYR A 36 -3.37 9.77 15.17
C TYR A 36 -2.65 8.71 16.02
N HIS A 37 -2.86 7.42 15.73
CA HIS A 37 -2.24 6.33 16.51
C HIS A 37 -0.72 6.29 16.32
N LEU A 38 -0.23 6.60 15.11
CA LEU A 38 1.21 6.73 14.82
C LEU A 38 1.86 7.90 15.57
N ARG A 39 1.23 9.08 15.58
CA ARG A 39 1.83 10.30 16.16
C ARG A 39 1.78 10.32 17.68
N ASN A 40 0.69 9.83 18.26
CA ASN A 40 0.46 9.89 19.70
C ASN A 40 0.86 8.60 20.43
N VAL A 41 1.28 7.57 19.69
CA VAL A 41 1.56 6.23 20.25
C VAL A 41 0.35 5.72 21.03
N GLU A 42 -0.84 5.85 20.43
CA GLU A 42 -2.09 5.39 21.03
C GLU A 42 -2.33 3.91 20.67
N PRO A 43 -2.72 3.06 21.63
CA PRO A 43 -2.98 1.66 21.36
C PRO A 43 -4.27 1.45 20.57
N LEU A 44 -4.30 0.42 19.74
CA LEU A 44 -5.45 -0.01 18.95
C LEU A 44 -6.43 -0.91 19.71
N CYS A 45 -6.09 -1.35 20.92
CA CYS A 45 -6.89 -2.22 21.78
C CYS A 45 -6.36 -2.22 23.23
N ASP A 46 -7.08 -2.88 24.14
CA ASP A 46 -6.69 -3.01 25.56
C ASP A 46 -5.34 -3.74 25.74
N GLU A 47 -4.93 -4.59 24.79
CA GLU A 47 -3.65 -5.32 24.84
C GLU A 47 -2.44 -4.52 24.33
N GLU A 48 -2.49 -3.18 24.40
CA GLU A 48 -1.38 -2.27 24.11
C GLU A 48 -0.69 -2.54 22.75
N VAL A 49 -1.48 -2.64 21.68
CA VAL A 49 -0.95 -2.83 20.31
C VAL A 49 -0.81 -1.48 19.60
N PHE A 50 0.42 -1.12 19.23
CA PHE A 50 0.74 0.16 18.61
C PHE A 50 1.09 0.02 17.13
N ILE A 51 0.85 1.09 16.37
CA ILE A 51 1.35 1.21 15.00
C ILE A 51 2.71 1.91 15.07
N GLU A 52 3.76 1.27 14.56
CA GLU A 52 5.12 1.84 14.55
C GLU A 52 5.56 2.23 13.14
N LYS A 53 5.51 1.28 12.19
CA LYS A 53 6.05 1.48 10.84
C LYS A 53 5.04 1.03 9.78
N PRO A 54 4.66 1.90 8.84
CA PRO A 54 3.83 1.50 7.71
C PRO A 54 4.61 0.61 6.74
N CYS A 55 3.91 -0.33 6.10
CA CYS A 55 4.45 -1.15 5.02
C CYS A 55 4.03 -0.55 3.66
N PRO A 56 4.93 0.12 2.91
CA PRO A 56 4.57 0.77 1.66
C PRO A 56 4.36 -0.24 0.52
N LYS A 57 3.54 0.17 -0.45
CA LYS A 57 3.32 -0.57 -1.70
C LYS A 57 4.64 -0.69 -2.47
N GLN A 58 4.94 -1.89 -2.96
CA GLN A 58 6.15 -2.20 -3.73
C GLN A 58 5.94 -1.93 -5.21
N GLY A 59 7.03 -1.69 -5.97
CA GLY A 59 6.96 -1.35 -7.39
C GLY A 59 6.36 -2.43 -8.29
N TRP A 60 6.40 -3.70 -7.87
CA TRP A 60 5.76 -4.81 -8.59
C TRP A 60 4.25 -4.90 -8.36
N GLN A 61 3.69 -4.16 -7.40
CA GLN A 61 2.25 -4.13 -7.15
C GLN A 61 1.60 -3.10 -8.09
N LEU A 62 0.93 -3.58 -9.13
CA LEU A 62 0.22 -2.75 -10.10
C LEU A 62 -1.19 -2.40 -9.59
N ASN A 63 -1.71 -1.24 -9.97
CA ASN A 63 -3.12 -0.91 -9.82
C ASN A 63 -3.91 -1.53 -10.98
N PRO A 64 -5.17 -1.97 -10.78
CA PRO A 64 -6.01 -2.51 -11.85
C PRO A 64 -6.13 -1.56 -13.04
N GLU A 65 -6.20 -0.26 -12.78
CA GLU A 65 -6.34 0.77 -13.83
C GLU A 65 -5.10 0.90 -14.72
N GLN A 66 -3.96 0.34 -14.33
CA GLN A 66 -2.73 0.32 -15.14
C GLN A 66 -2.74 -0.81 -16.17
N ILE A 67 -3.64 -1.77 -16.07
CA ILE A 67 -3.64 -2.98 -16.89
C ILE A 67 -4.90 -3.00 -17.76
N GLU A 68 -4.70 -3.08 -19.07
CA GLU A 68 -5.79 -3.23 -20.04
C GLU A 68 -5.70 -4.63 -20.68
N PRO A 69 -6.63 -5.54 -20.38
CA PRO A 69 -6.73 -6.83 -21.06
C PRO A 69 -7.21 -6.61 -22.50
N ILE A 70 -6.49 -7.16 -23.48
CA ILE A 70 -6.85 -7.02 -24.90
C ILE A 70 -7.46 -8.31 -25.44
N GLU A 71 -6.75 -9.43 -25.28
CA GLU A 71 -7.07 -10.66 -25.99
C GLU A 71 -6.78 -11.88 -25.11
N LYS A 72 -7.72 -12.83 -25.05
CA LYS A 72 -7.49 -14.12 -24.39
C LYS A 72 -6.54 -14.95 -25.26
N ILE A 73 -5.41 -15.33 -24.70
CA ILE A 73 -4.37 -16.13 -25.36
C ILE A 73 -4.33 -17.58 -24.87
N GLY A 74 -5.09 -17.91 -23.82
CA GLY A 74 -5.15 -19.28 -23.33
C GLY A 74 -5.96 -19.43 -22.03
N GLU A 75 -5.87 -20.61 -21.45
CA GLU A 75 -6.51 -20.97 -20.19
C GLU A 75 -5.65 -22.00 -19.46
N GLY A 76 -5.54 -21.88 -18.15
CA GLY A 76 -4.74 -22.76 -17.29
C GLY A 76 -5.48 -23.11 -15.99
N ALA A 77 -4.77 -23.75 -15.06
CA ALA A 77 -5.36 -24.26 -13.81
C ALA A 77 -5.95 -23.17 -12.88
N PHE A 78 -5.56 -21.91 -13.07
CA PHE A 78 -6.01 -20.76 -12.27
C PHE A 78 -6.90 -19.79 -13.06
N GLY A 79 -7.36 -20.20 -14.25
CA GLY A 79 -8.26 -19.43 -15.10
C GLY A 79 -7.63 -18.98 -16.41
N GLU A 80 -8.20 -17.93 -16.98
CA GLU A 80 -7.89 -17.45 -18.32
C GLU A 80 -6.60 -16.63 -18.36
N VAL A 81 -5.89 -16.72 -19.49
CA VAL A 81 -4.65 -15.98 -19.72
C VAL A 81 -4.90 -14.96 -20.82
N TYR A 82 -4.59 -13.70 -20.52
CA TYR A 82 -4.79 -12.58 -21.44
C TYR A 82 -3.45 -11.92 -21.82
N LYS A 83 -3.35 -11.53 -23.08
CA LYS A 83 -2.43 -10.49 -23.53
C LYS A 83 -3.02 -9.14 -23.13
N GLY A 84 -2.20 -8.26 -22.57
CA GLY A 84 -2.64 -6.93 -22.14
C GLY A 84 -1.59 -5.85 -22.35
N LEU A 85 -1.99 -4.60 -22.18
CA LEU A 85 -1.12 -3.43 -22.17
C LEU A 85 -0.93 -2.94 -20.74
N LEU A 86 0.32 -2.54 -20.44
CA LEU A 86 0.66 -1.84 -19.22
C LEU A 86 0.76 -0.35 -19.50
N GLN A 87 -0.09 0.44 -18.87
CA GLN A 87 0.00 1.89 -18.89
C GLN A 87 1.05 2.34 -17.87
N VAL A 88 2.24 2.66 -18.37
CA VAL A 88 3.32 3.24 -17.56
C VAL A 88 3.08 4.74 -17.50
N THR A 89 2.60 5.24 -16.36
CA THR A 89 2.64 6.67 -16.11
C THR A 89 4.10 7.05 -15.85
N SER A 90 4.70 7.83 -16.75
CA SER A 90 6.02 8.41 -16.52
C SER A 90 5.90 9.43 -15.39
N SER A 91 5.93 8.95 -14.15
CA SER A 91 6.26 9.78 -13.01
C SER A 91 7.76 10.01 -13.11
N THR A 92 8.16 11.12 -13.75
CA THR A 92 9.46 11.73 -13.50
C THR A 92 9.62 11.83 -12.00
N ASP A 93 10.54 11.04 -11.44
CA ASP A 93 11.40 11.36 -10.28
C ASP A 93 11.93 10.07 -9.65
N PHE A 94 12.92 9.43 -10.32
CA PHE A 94 14.01 8.71 -9.64
C PHE A 94 15.14 8.41 -10.64
N ASP A 95 15.90 9.42 -11.05
CA ASP A 95 17.38 9.32 -11.04
C ASP A 95 17.98 10.71 -11.31
N SER A 96 18.64 11.29 -10.33
CA SER A 96 19.61 12.36 -10.60
C SER A 96 20.79 12.16 -9.66
N THR A 97 22.00 12.29 -10.23
CA THR A 97 23.35 12.08 -9.63
C THR A 97 23.90 10.68 -9.96
N THR A 98 24.76 10.43 -10.96
CA THR A 98 25.76 11.27 -11.62
C THR A 98 26.29 10.58 -12.88
N SER A 99 26.26 11.26 -14.02
CA SER A 99 27.17 11.00 -15.14
C SER A 99 28.54 11.56 -14.82
N SER A 100 29.59 10.74 -14.86
CA SER A 100 30.93 11.23 -15.21
C SER A 100 31.73 10.12 -15.91
N SER A 101 31.75 10.23 -17.24
CA SER A 101 32.85 9.94 -18.16
C SER A 101 34.04 9.12 -17.63
N ALA A 102 34.21 7.90 -18.17
CA ALA A 102 35.54 7.34 -18.43
C ALA A 102 35.67 7.15 -19.94
N LEU A 103 36.59 7.93 -20.52
CA LEU A 103 36.94 7.99 -21.92
C LEU A 103 37.49 6.64 -22.39
N TYR A 104 37.01 6.17 -23.54
CA TYR A 104 37.78 5.26 -24.38
C TYR A 104 39.08 5.95 -24.80
N SER A 105 40.21 5.30 -24.62
CA SER A 105 41.45 5.62 -25.32
C SER A 105 42.09 4.32 -25.80
N SER A 106 42.62 4.44 -27.02
CA SER A 106 43.06 3.41 -27.97
C SER A 106 44.21 2.52 -27.51
#